data_AF-A0A1E4G4V8-F1
#
_entry.id   AF-A0A1E4G4V8-F1
#
_cell.length_a   1.000
_cell.length_b   1.000
_cell.length_c   1.000
_cell.angle_alpha   90.00
_cell.angle_beta   90.00
_cell.angle_gamma   90.00
#
_symmetry.space_group_name_H-M   'P 1'
#
loop_
_entity.id
_entity.type
_entity.pdbx_description
1 polymer ?
#
loop_
_entity_poly.entity_id
_entity_poly.type
_entity_poly.pdbx_seq_one_letter_code
_entity_poly.pdbx_strand_id
1 'polypeptide(L)'
;MSQDTTDLLKVLGVTLLIFAGSTLVMLYAILLLAQYGANLPMVGSLPLNAPPELVPFLAGSGVFATLAAVHVTGSGLALLLSSNTIDMALLITAKAVCVVIVALLGFSGGHMLYLQLTENTALNLNPLLPALIALIGFLALSTLLSVPALRRLGNLRFVLGLGAIVLGPLLLIWL
;
A
#
# COMPACT_ATOMS: atom_id res chain seq x y z
N MET A 1 13.49 -11.27 -14.06
CA MET A 1 12.26 -11.15 -13.24
C MET A 1 11.55 -12.49 -13.25
N SER A 2 11.01 -12.92 -12.11
CA SER A 2 10.18 -14.14 -12.05
C SER A 2 8.78 -13.86 -12.62
N GLN A 3 8.10 -14.89 -13.14
CA GLN A 3 6.74 -14.78 -13.67
C GLN A 3 5.76 -14.23 -12.62
N ASP A 4 5.92 -14.67 -11.37
CA ASP A 4 5.22 -14.17 -10.18
C ASP A 4 5.35 -12.66 -9.97
N THR A 5 6.55 -12.10 -10.18
CA THR A 5 6.80 -10.65 -10.05
C THR A 5 6.13 -9.88 -11.17
N THR A 6 6.16 -10.42 -12.40
CA THR A 6 5.50 -9.81 -13.55
C THR A 6 3.98 -9.78 -13.38
N ASP A 7 3.39 -10.86 -12.88
CA ASP A 7 1.95 -10.92 -12.62
C ASP A 7 1.55 -9.99 -11.48
N LEU A 8 2.37 -9.87 -10.43
CA LEU A 8 2.15 -8.87 -9.39
C LEU A 8 2.13 -7.45 -9.97
N LEU A 9 3.13 -7.07 -10.80
CA LEU A 9 3.16 -5.73 -11.39
C LEU A 9 1.92 -5.42 -12.25
N LYS A 10 1.43 -6.40 -13.02
CA LYS A 10 0.17 -6.23 -13.76
C LYS A 10 -1.00 -6.00 -12.81
N VAL A 11 -1.12 -6.78 -11.74
CA VAL A 11 -2.16 -6.60 -10.73
C VAL A 11 -2.07 -5.22 -10.09
N LEU A 12 -0.87 -4.75 -9.76
CA LEU A 12 -0.69 -3.40 -9.22
C LEU A 12 -1.16 -2.34 -10.22
N GLY A 13 -0.73 -2.42 -11.49
CA GLY A 13 -1.15 -1.49 -12.53
C GLY A 13 -2.67 -1.46 -12.75
N VAL A 14 -3.31 -2.62 -12.82
CA VAL A 14 -4.77 -2.74 -12.95
C VAL A 14 -5.48 -2.19 -11.73
N THR A 15 -5.01 -2.50 -10.53
CA THR A 15 -5.60 -2.01 -9.28
C THR A 15 -5.53 -0.49 -9.20
N LEU A 16 -4.38 0.10 -9.56
CA LEU A 16 -4.22 1.54 -9.59
C LEU A 16 -5.23 2.22 -10.52
N LEU A 17 -5.35 1.72 -11.75
CA LEU A 17 -6.26 2.29 -12.75
C LEU A 17 -7.72 2.11 -12.39
N ILE A 18 -8.12 0.92 -11.90
CA ILE A 18 -9.49 0.65 -11.50
C ILE A 18 -9.88 1.54 -10.32
N PHE A 19 -9.05 1.67 -9.29
CA PHE A 19 -9.36 2.51 -8.14
C PHE A 19 -9.34 4.00 -8.47
N ALA A 20 -8.41 4.47 -9.30
CA ALA A 20 -8.40 5.85 -9.75
C ALA A 20 -9.65 6.18 -10.58
N GLY A 21 -9.98 5.32 -11.56
CA GLY A 21 -11.14 5.48 -12.42
C GLY A 21 -12.47 5.38 -11.66
N SER A 22 -12.61 4.39 -10.77
CA SER A 22 -13.83 4.23 -9.98
C SER A 22 -14.04 5.39 -9.01
N THR A 23 -12.97 5.91 -8.41
CA THR A 23 -13.03 7.10 -7.55
C THR A 23 -13.51 8.31 -8.33
N LEU A 24 -12.95 8.53 -9.53
CA LEU A 24 -13.37 9.64 -10.39
C LEU A 24 -14.84 9.52 -10.79
N VAL A 25 -15.27 8.35 -11.26
CA VAL A 25 -16.67 8.10 -11.63
C VAL A 25 -17.61 8.32 -10.45
N MET A 26 -17.25 7.83 -9.26
CA MET A 26 -18.02 8.03 -8.04
C MET A 26 -18.18 9.51 -7.70
N LEU A 27 -17.08 10.28 -7.70
CA LEU A 27 -17.11 11.71 -7.37
C LEU A 27 -17.91 12.52 -8.39
N TYR A 28 -17.77 12.22 -9.69
CA TYR A 28 -18.59 12.86 -10.72
C TYR A 28 -20.07 12.50 -10.62
N ALA A 29 -20.40 11.25 -10.29
CA ALA A 29 -21.78 10.85 -10.05
C ALA A 29 -22.37 11.64 -8.87
N ILE A 30 -21.64 11.78 -7.76
CA ILE A 30 -22.07 12.57 -6.61
C ILE A 30 -22.23 14.05 -6.99
N LEU A 31 -21.31 14.63 -7.77
CA LEU A 31 -21.42 16.00 -8.29
C LEU A 31 -22.70 16.19 -9.13
N LEU A 32 -23.00 15.26 -10.04
CA LEU A 32 -24.21 15.32 -10.86
C LEU A 32 -25.48 15.19 -10.02
N LEU A 33 -25.48 14.31 -9.02
CA LEU A 33 -26.59 14.20 -8.06
C LEU A 33 -26.73 15.47 -7.20
N ALA A 34 -25.63 16.12 -6.83
CA ALA A 34 -25.67 17.38 -6.09
C ALA A 34 -26.22 18.54 -6.94
N GLN A 35 -25.88 18.60 -8.22
CA GLN A 35 -26.33 19.66 -9.13
C GLN A 35 -27.77 19.48 -9.62
N TYR A 36 -28.17 18.24 -9.92
CA TYR A 36 -29.45 17.94 -10.58
C TYR A 36 -30.44 17.14 -9.71
N GLY A 37 -30.01 16.55 -8.59
CA GLY A 37 -30.79 15.61 -7.78
C GLY A 37 -31.77 16.22 -6.77
N ALA A 38 -32.25 17.45 -7.00
CA ALA A 38 -33.35 18.07 -6.25
C ALA A 38 -33.16 18.14 -4.71
N ASN A 39 -32.14 18.86 -4.22
CA ASN A 39 -31.97 19.22 -2.80
C ASN A 39 -32.08 18.03 -1.82
N LEU A 40 -31.62 16.83 -2.19
CA LEU A 40 -31.49 15.73 -1.25
C LEU A 40 -30.47 16.14 -0.16
N PRO A 41 -30.91 16.44 1.08
CA PRO A 41 -30.05 17.05 2.09
C PRO A 41 -28.83 16.19 2.43
N MET A 42 -28.97 14.87 2.24
CA MET A 42 -27.95 13.85 2.51
C MET A 42 -26.82 13.81 1.47
N VAL A 43 -27.06 14.27 0.23
CA VAL A 43 -26.05 14.29 -0.84
C VAL A 43 -25.28 15.61 -0.83
N GLY A 44 -25.95 16.74 -0.54
CA GLY A 44 -25.31 18.06 -0.46
C GLY A 44 -24.35 18.23 0.72
N SER A 45 -24.48 17.40 1.76
CA SER A 45 -23.57 17.39 2.91
C SER A 45 -22.32 16.52 2.72
N LEU A 46 -22.22 15.78 1.60
CA LEU A 46 -21.04 14.95 1.34
C LEU A 46 -19.85 15.86 1.04
N PRO A 47 -18.74 15.73 1.77
CA PRO A 47 -17.55 16.54 1.54
C PRO A 47 -16.89 16.12 0.22
N LEU A 48 -17.30 16.76 -0.88
CA LEU A 48 -16.75 16.57 -2.22
C LEU A 48 -15.35 17.19 -2.38
N ASN A 49 -15.05 18.20 -1.56
CA ASN A 49 -13.87 19.06 -1.71
C ASN A 49 -12.86 18.89 -0.57
N ALA A 50 -13.27 18.25 0.53
CA ALA A 50 -12.32 17.89 1.57
C ALA A 50 -11.61 16.59 1.13
N PRO A 51 -10.28 16.50 1.21
CA PRO A 51 -9.63 15.21 1.07
C PRO A 51 -10.27 14.24 2.07
N PRO A 52 -10.65 13.02 1.64
CA PRO A 52 -11.24 12.03 2.54
C PRO A 52 -10.34 11.91 3.76
N GLU A 53 -10.89 11.86 4.97
CA GLU A 53 -10.11 11.75 6.23
C GLU A 53 -9.13 10.55 6.23
N LEU A 54 -9.28 9.63 5.27
CA LEU A 54 -8.35 8.56 4.96
C LEU A 54 -7.00 9.03 4.40
N VAL A 55 -6.90 10.13 3.65
CA VAL A 55 -5.61 10.61 3.08
C VAL A 55 -4.64 11.04 4.20
N PRO A 56 -5.06 11.83 5.21
CA PRO A 56 -4.26 12.04 6.41
C PRO A 56 -3.97 10.76 7.20
N PHE A 57 -4.88 9.78 7.21
CA PHE A 57 -4.66 8.51 7.90
C PHE A 57 -3.57 7.66 7.22
N LEU A 58 -3.51 7.68 5.88
CA LEU A 58 -2.45 7.04 5.09
C LEU A 58 -1.10 7.73 5.23
N ALA A 59 -1.10 9.06 5.31
CA ALA A 59 0.12 9.87 5.39
C ALA A 59 0.65 10.04 6.82
N GLY A 60 -0.20 9.98 7.85
CA GLY A 60 0.13 10.39 9.22
C GLY A 60 0.13 9.27 10.29
N SER A 61 -0.43 8.09 10.02
CA SER A 61 -0.60 7.07 11.07
C SER A 61 0.62 6.18 11.33
N GLY A 62 1.65 6.21 10.48
CA GLY A 62 2.80 5.30 10.58
C GLY A 62 2.42 3.81 10.45
N VAL A 63 1.18 3.48 10.06
CA VAL A 63 0.68 2.10 10.00
C VAL A 63 1.47 1.26 9.00
N PHE A 64 1.84 1.82 7.84
CA PHE A 64 2.67 1.07 6.89
C PHE A 64 4.10 0.85 7.37
N ALA A 65 4.68 1.82 8.08
CA ALA A 65 6.01 1.70 8.68
C ALA A 65 6.03 0.61 9.76
N THR A 66 5.03 0.63 10.63
CA THR A 66 4.86 -0.39 11.69
C THR A 66 4.57 -1.78 11.10
N LEU A 67 3.72 -1.88 10.08
CA LEU A 67 3.51 -3.13 9.36
C LEU A 67 4.79 -3.64 8.69
N ALA A 68 5.60 -2.76 8.08
CA ALA A 68 6.87 -3.15 7.48
C ALA A 68 7.85 -3.68 8.54
N ALA A 69 7.98 -2.98 9.67
CA ALA A 69 8.80 -3.41 10.81
C ALA A 69 8.38 -4.78 11.36
N VAL A 70 7.07 -4.99 11.54
CA VAL A 70 6.50 -6.28 11.98
C VAL A 70 6.76 -7.37 10.93
N HIS A 71 6.62 -7.05 9.65
CA HIS A 71 6.86 -8.00 8.55
C HIS A 71 8.32 -8.46 8.48
N VAL A 72 9.27 -7.53 8.67
CA VAL A 72 10.70 -7.83 8.73
C VAL A 72 11.02 -8.71 9.94
N THR A 73 10.47 -8.37 11.11
CA THR A 73 10.63 -9.17 12.33
C THR A 73 10.06 -10.59 12.17
N GLY A 74 8.85 -10.69 11.61
CA GLY A 74 8.17 -11.95 11.32
C GLY A 74 8.94 -12.82 10.31
N SER A 75 9.55 -12.19 9.30
CA SER A 75 10.45 -12.86 8.36
C SER A 75 11.69 -13.44 9.04
N GLY A 76 12.26 -12.70 10.00
CA GLY A 76 13.37 -13.19 10.83
C GLY A 76 12.98 -14.40 11.66
N LEU A 77 11.80 -14.37 12.30
CA LEU A 77 11.27 -15.51 13.04
C LEU A 77 10.98 -16.72 12.13
N ALA A 78 10.46 -16.49 10.93
CA ALA A 78 10.17 -17.56 9.97
C ALA A 78 11.43 -18.30 9.52
N LEU A 79 12.54 -17.57 9.33
CA LEU A 79 13.86 -18.16 9.02
C LEU A 79 14.39 -19.05 10.15
N LEU A 80 14.08 -18.74 11.41
CA LEU A 80 14.47 -19.54 12.58
C LEU A 80 13.59 -20.79 12.72
N LEU A 81 12.28 -20.64 12.53
CA LEU A 81 11.30 -21.72 12.69
C LEU A 81 11.26 -22.69 11.50
N SER A 82 11.83 -22.30 10.35
CA SER A 82 11.97 -23.14 9.14
C SER A 82 10.64 -23.77 8.68
N SER A 83 9.52 -23.05 8.84
CA SER A 83 8.18 -23.54 8.49
C SER A 83 7.74 -23.03 7.12
N ASN A 84 7.44 -23.96 6.21
CA ASN A 84 6.94 -23.63 4.87
C ASN A 84 5.64 -22.82 4.89
N THR A 85 4.76 -23.07 5.85
CA THR A 85 3.47 -22.38 5.95
C THR A 85 3.64 -20.93 6.40
N ILE A 86 4.60 -20.64 7.28
CA ILE A 86 4.87 -19.27 7.75
C ILE A 86 5.40 -18.41 6.59
N ASP A 87 6.32 -18.95 5.81
CA ASP A 87 6.90 -18.21 4.68
C ASP A 87 5.88 -17.97 3.55
N MET A 88 5.00 -18.93 3.29
CA MET A 88 3.89 -18.71 2.36
C MET A 88 2.91 -17.65 2.89
N ALA A 89 2.61 -17.66 4.19
CA ALA A 89 1.77 -16.62 4.80
C ALA A 89 2.41 -15.23 4.69
N LEU A 90 3.72 -15.11 4.95
CA LEU A 90 4.46 -13.85 4.80
C LEU A 90 4.49 -13.37 3.34
N LEU A 91 4.75 -14.26 2.38
CA LEU A 91 4.70 -13.93 0.96
C LEU A 91 3.34 -13.40 0.50
N ILE A 92 2.26 -14.09 0.89
CA ILE A 92 0.89 -13.67 0.57
C ILE A 92 0.61 -12.32 1.22
N THR A 93 1.00 -12.14 2.49
CA THR A 93 0.80 -10.88 3.21
C THR A 93 1.55 -9.72 2.54
N ALA A 94 2.81 -9.90 2.16
CA ALA A 94 3.59 -8.88 1.45
C ALA A 94 2.93 -8.46 0.13
N LYS A 95 2.51 -9.45 -0.68
CA LYS A 95 1.81 -9.19 -1.94
C LYS A 95 0.47 -8.47 -1.72
N ALA A 96 -0.32 -8.91 -0.73
CA ALA A 96 -1.59 -8.29 -0.40
C ALA A 96 -1.42 -6.83 0.06
N VAL A 97 -0.44 -6.54 0.92
CA VAL A 97 -0.15 -5.18 1.37
C VAL A 97 0.27 -4.28 0.20
N CYS A 98 1.08 -4.76 -0.75
CA CYS A 98 1.38 -4.01 -1.97
C CYS A 98 0.10 -3.63 -2.74
N VAL A 99 -0.82 -4.57 -2.93
CA VAL A 99 -2.10 -4.31 -3.62
C VAL A 99 -2.94 -3.29 -2.86
N VAL A 100 -3.01 -3.38 -1.54
CA VAL A 100 -3.72 -2.42 -0.69
C VAL A 100 -3.12 -1.02 -0.82
N ILE A 101 -1.80 -0.87 -0.70
CA ILE A 101 -1.13 0.44 -0.86
C ILE A 101 -1.42 1.02 -2.24
N VAL A 102 -1.36 0.22 -3.30
CA VAL A 102 -1.64 0.69 -4.66
C VAL A 102 -3.10 1.07 -4.87
N ALA A 103 -4.05 0.34 -4.28
CA ALA A 103 -5.46 0.72 -4.30
C ALA A 103 -5.68 2.11 -3.66
N LEU A 104 -4.98 2.37 -2.55
CA LEU A 104 -5.05 3.63 -1.82
C LEU A 104 -4.39 4.78 -2.59
N LEU A 105 -3.26 4.51 -3.26
CA LEU A 105 -2.64 5.46 -4.21
C LEU A 105 -3.58 5.76 -5.39
N GLY A 106 -4.24 4.74 -5.94
CA GLY A 106 -5.24 4.89 -7.01
C GLY A 106 -6.40 5.76 -6.56
N PHE A 107 -6.97 5.48 -5.39
CA PHE A 107 -8.03 6.28 -4.77
C PHE A 107 -7.62 7.74 -4.60
N SER A 108 -6.47 8.00 -3.96
CA SER A 108 -5.98 9.37 -3.74
C SER A 108 -5.67 10.08 -5.06
N GLY A 109 -5.11 9.37 -6.04
CA GLY A 109 -4.83 9.92 -7.37
C GLY A 109 -6.12 10.29 -8.13
N GLY A 110 -7.14 9.43 -8.08
CA GLY A 110 -8.46 9.70 -8.66
C GLY A 110 -9.13 10.92 -8.03
N HIS A 111 -9.01 11.07 -6.71
CA HIS A 111 -9.52 12.23 -6.00
C HIS A 111 -8.77 13.53 -6.37
N MET A 112 -7.43 13.49 -6.44
CA MET A 112 -6.63 14.65 -6.86
C MET A 112 -6.95 15.08 -8.29
N LEU A 113 -7.13 14.13 -9.22
CA LEU A 113 -7.55 14.41 -10.58
C LEU A 113 -8.94 15.06 -10.63
N TYR A 114 -9.89 14.58 -9.82
CA TYR A 114 -11.20 15.20 -9.70
C TYR A 114 -11.08 16.68 -9.28
N LEU A 115 -10.35 16.98 -8.21
CA LEU A 115 -10.14 18.36 -7.74
C LEU A 115 -9.42 19.24 -8.78
N GLN A 116 -8.48 18.67 -9.54
CA GLN A 116 -7.83 19.40 -10.62
C GLN A 116 -8.82 19.75 -11.74
N LEU A 117 -9.74 18.84 -12.08
CA LEU A 117 -10.71 19.04 -13.15
C LEU A 117 -11.86 19.97 -12.75
N THR A 118 -12.29 19.95 -11.48
CA THR A 118 -13.43 20.73 -10.99
C THR A 118 -13.04 22.06 -10.35
N GLU A 119 -11.93 22.11 -9.61
CA GLU A 119 -11.52 23.26 -8.82
C GLU A 119 -10.19 23.87 -9.27
N ASN A 120 -9.52 23.26 -10.26
CA ASN A 120 -8.19 23.67 -10.73
C ASN A 120 -7.13 23.70 -9.61
N THR A 121 -7.30 22.84 -8.62
CA THR A 121 -6.40 22.69 -7.48
C THR A 121 -5.06 22.11 -7.92
N ALA A 122 -3.96 22.66 -7.40
CA ALA A 122 -2.61 22.18 -7.72
C ALA A 122 -2.38 20.76 -7.17
N LEU A 123 -1.80 19.90 -8.02
CA LEU A 123 -1.45 18.53 -7.63
C LEU A 123 -0.34 18.55 -6.56
N ASN A 124 -0.65 18.07 -5.37
CA ASN A 124 0.32 17.93 -4.28
C ASN A 124 0.63 16.45 -4.03
N LEU A 125 1.84 16.02 -4.41
CA LEU A 125 2.31 14.65 -4.25
C LEU A 125 2.90 14.36 -2.86
N ASN A 126 3.13 15.41 -2.06
CA ASN A 126 3.80 15.29 -0.76
C ASN A 126 3.13 14.28 0.19
N PRO A 127 1.77 14.21 0.27
CA PRO A 127 1.08 13.22 1.10
C PRO A 127 1.23 11.76 0.61
N LEU A 128 1.63 11.54 -0.65
CA LEU A 128 1.75 10.21 -1.26
C LEU A 128 3.14 9.59 -1.07
N LEU A 129 4.14 10.39 -0.70
CA LEU A 129 5.52 9.93 -0.52
C LEU A 129 5.64 8.76 0.47
N PRO A 130 5.02 8.79 1.67
CA PRO A 130 5.12 7.67 2.61
C PRO A 130 4.55 6.36 2.05
N ALA A 131 3.44 6.44 1.32
CA ALA A 131 2.81 5.29 0.68
C ALA A 131 3.68 4.72 -0.46
N LEU A 132 4.36 5.57 -1.24
CA LEU A 132 5.32 5.15 -2.26
C LEU A 132 6.54 4.45 -1.65
N ILE A 133 7.08 4.98 -0.55
CA ILE A 133 8.21 4.36 0.17
C ILE A 133 7.80 2.99 0.73
N ALA A 134 6.63 2.91 1.35
CA ALA A 134 6.08 1.65 1.85
C ALA A 134 5.87 0.63 0.73
N LEU A 135 5.35 1.05 -0.43
CA LEU A 135 5.15 0.19 -1.58
C LEU A 135 6.47 -0.43 -2.05
N ILE A 136 7.52 0.38 -2.18
CA ILE A 136 8.85 -0.10 -2.57
C ILE A 136 9.39 -1.09 -1.53
N GLY A 137 9.22 -0.80 -0.24
CA GLY A 137 9.64 -1.68 0.85
C GLY A 137 8.95 -3.05 0.80
N PHE A 138 7.62 -3.07 0.68
CA PHE A 138 6.85 -4.32 0.58
C PHE A 138 7.10 -5.08 -0.73
N LEU A 139 7.34 -4.36 -1.83
CA LEU A 139 7.71 -4.98 -3.10
C LEU A 139 9.08 -5.66 -2.99
N ALA A 140 10.06 -4.99 -2.39
CA ALA A 140 11.38 -5.57 -2.11
C ALA A 140 11.26 -6.82 -1.21
N LEU A 141 10.49 -6.74 -0.12
CA LEU A 141 10.22 -7.88 0.77
C LEU A 141 9.56 -9.05 0.03
N SER A 142 8.57 -8.78 -0.82
CA SER A 142 7.92 -9.82 -1.62
C SER A 142 8.90 -10.52 -2.57
N THR A 143 9.86 -9.78 -3.14
CA THR A 143 10.87 -10.36 -4.02
C THR A 143 11.94 -11.13 -3.25
N LEU A 144 12.39 -10.63 -2.11
CA LEU A 144 13.38 -11.29 -1.25
C LEU A 144 12.84 -12.62 -0.72
N LEU A 145 11.64 -12.61 -0.14
CA LEU A 145 11.00 -13.82 0.41
C LEU A 145 10.68 -14.86 -0.67
N SER A 146 10.54 -14.45 -1.94
CA SER A 146 10.21 -15.37 -3.04
C SER A 146 11.38 -16.27 -3.43
N VAL A 147 12.60 -15.98 -2.95
CA VAL A 147 13.81 -16.73 -3.29
C VAL A 147 13.94 -17.97 -2.40
N PRO A 148 13.74 -19.19 -2.92
CA PRO A 148 13.88 -20.42 -2.13
C PRO A 148 15.31 -20.66 -1.64
N ALA A 149 16.29 -19.97 -2.24
CA ALA A 149 17.70 -20.06 -1.89
C ALA A 149 18.02 -19.52 -0.49
N LEU A 150 17.21 -18.60 0.07
CA LEU A 150 17.43 -18.08 1.43
C LEU A 150 17.41 -19.18 2.49
N ARG A 151 16.63 -20.25 2.28
CA ARG A 151 16.60 -21.40 3.20
C ARG A 151 17.72 -22.41 2.98
N ARG A 152 18.36 -22.44 1.81
CA ARG A 152 19.46 -23.36 1.51
C ARG A 152 20.80 -22.88 2.06
N LEU A 153 20.84 -21.69 2.66
CA LEU A 153 22.05 -21.04 3.18
C LEU A 153 22.60 -21.67 4.49
N GLY A 154 22.05 -22.78 4.99
CA GLY A 154 22.58 -23.48 6.16
C GLY A 154 22.63 -22.57 7.40
N ASN A 155 23.81 -22.35 7.96
CA ASN A 155 23.99 -21.49 9.15
C ASN A 155 23.74 -19.99 8.90
N LEU A 156 23.85 -19.51 7.65
CA LEU A 156 23.60 -18.11 7.33
C LEU A 156 22.14 -17.69 7.61
N ARG A 157 21.20 -18.63 7.59
CA ARG A 157 19.79 -18.38 7.91
C ARG A 157 19.58 -17.86 9.33
N PHE A 158 20.40 -18.33 10.29
CA PHE A 158 20.29 -17.93 11.69
C PHE A 158 20.82 -16.52 11.91
N VAL A 159 21.92 -16.18 11.23
CA VAL A 159 22.49 -14.82 11.26
C VAL A 159 21.53 -13.81 10.62
N LEU A 160 20.97 -14.15 9.46
CA LEU A 160 19.97 -13.31 8.79
C LEU A 160 18.67 -13.20 9.60
N GLY A 161 18.22 -14.29 10.23
CA GLY A 161 17.03 -14.30 11.07
C GLY A 161 17.17 -13.38 12.29
N LEU A 162 18.28 -13.50 13.03
CA LEU A 162 18.58 -12.61 14.17
C LEU A 162 18.77 -11.16 13.72
N GLY A 163 19.45 -10.94 12.59
CA GLY A 163 19.61 -9.61 12.00
C GLY A 163 18.28 -8.95 11.66
N ALA A 164 17.34 -9.70 11.06
CA ALA A 164 16.01 -9.20 10.72
C ALA A 164 15.16 -8.89 11.97
N ILE A 165 15.25 -9.71 13.03
CA ILE A 165 14.55 -9.45 14.30
C ILE A 165 15.02 -8.15 14.95
N VAL A 166 16.32 -7.84 14.88
CA VAL A 166 16.87 -6.60 15.42
C VAL A 166 16.58 -5.41 14.50
N LEU A 167 16.65 -5.61 13.18
CA LEU A 167 16.36 -4.57 12.19
C LEU A 167 14.90 -4.11 12.21
N GLY A 168 13.95 -5.00 12.46
CA GLY A 168 12.53 -4.67 12.47
C GLY A 168 12.17 -3.48 13.36
N PRO A 169 12.45 -3.53 14.68
CA PRO A 169 12.24 -2.40 15.58
C PRO A 169 13.07 -1.16 15.23
N LEU A 170 14.30 -1.35 14.72
CA LEU A 170 15.16 -0.23 14.32
C LEU A 170 14.60 0.56 13.14
N LEU A 171 13.86 -0.09 12.22
CA LEU A 171 13.20 0.59 11.11
C LEU A 171 12.19 1.63 11.58
N LEU A 172 11.59 1.47 12.77
CA LEU A 172 10.65 2.45 13.35
C LEU A 172 11.32 3.76 13.77
N ILE A 173 12.65 3.80 13.89
CA ILE A 173 13.40 5.01 14.24
C ILE A 173 13.60 5.89 13.00
N TRP A 174 13.56 5.30 11.81
CA TRP A 174 13.93 5.94 10.54
C TRP A 174 12.75 6.15 9.57
N LEU A 175 11.56 5.64 9.88
CA LEU A 175 10.32 5.70 9.10
C LEU A 175 9.23 6.48 9.83
#